data_AF-A0A7K7WMX4-F1
#
_entry.id   AF-A0A7K7WMX4-F1
#
_cell.length_a   1.000
_cell.length_b   1.000
_cell.length_c   1.000
_cell.angle_alpha   90.00
_cell.angle_beta   90.00
_cell.angle_gamma   90.00
#
_symmetry.space_group_name_H-M   'P 1'
#
loop_
_entity.id
_entity.type
_entity.pdbx_description
1 polymer ?
#
loop_
_entity_poly.entity_id
_entity_poly.type
_entity_poly.pdbx_seq_one_letter_code
_entity_poly.pdbx_strand_id
1 'polypeptide(L)'
;VPSPTQIAVTAENFKTFLHWQYPAISETAYFTVEIKPYNLGTYKAVLTCVNISALFCDVSGEIDDPFSSHWLRVKAAVDSEQSEYAESSEFILQQHGKFHTPNL
;
A
#
# COMPACT_ATOMS: atom_id res chain seq x y z
N VAL A 1 -0.81 7.95 -18.51
CA VAL A 1 -0.97 6.74 -17.64
C VAL A 1 -2.07 6.94 -16.58
N PRO A 2 -3.10 6.08 -16.46
CA PRO A 2 -4.15 6.22 -15.45
C PRO A 2 -3.64 5.89 -14.04
N SER A 3 -4.25 6.49 -13.01
CA SER A 3 -3.95 6.16 -11.61
C SER A 3 -4.57 4.83 -11.19
N PRO A 4 -3.94 4.08 -10.27
CA PRO A 4 -4.55 2.90 -9.66
C PRO A 4 -5.89 3.22 -8.99
N THR A 5 -6.77 2.23 -8.94
CA THR A 5 -8.14 2.39 -8.38
C THR A 5 -8.43 1.30 -7.36
N GLN A 6 -9.56 1.42 -6.64
CA GLN A 6 -10.00 0.46 -5.61
C GLN A 6 -8.88 0.15 -4.60
N ILE A 7 -8.27 1.21 -4.06
CA ILE A 7 -7.21 1.09 -3.06
C ILE A 7 -7.78 0.50 -1.78
N ALA A 8 -7.23 -0.64 -1.34
CA ALA A 8 -7.69 -1.35 -0.15
C ALA A 8 -6.51 -1.79 0.71
N VAL A 9 -6.60 -1.57 2.01
CA VAL A 9 -5.63 -2.07 3.00
C VAL A 9 -6.27 -3.24 3.73
N THR A 10 -5.59 -4.38 3.75
CA THR A 10 -6.00 -5.55 4.53
C THR A 10 -4.94 -5.88 5.56
N ALA A 11 -5.36 -6.33 6.75
CA ALA A 11 -4.43 -6.75 7.78
C ALA A 11 -4.97 -7.96 8.56
N GLU A 12 -4.13 -8.98 8.69
CA GLU A 12 -4.44 -10.22 9.40
C GLU A 12 -3.20 -10.75 10.11
N ASN A 13 -3.30 -10.98 11.43
CA ASN A 13 -2.18 -11.43 12.27
C ASN A 13 -0.88 -10.64 12.02
N PHE A 14 -0.96 -9.30 12.03
CA PHE A 14 0.13 -8.35 11.76
C PHE A 14 0.69 -8.36 10.33
N LYS A 15 0.19 -9.22 9.44
CA LYS A 15 0.48 -9.13 8.01
C LYS A 15 -0.44 -8.10 7.38
N THR A 16 0.14 -7.04 6.84
CA THR A 16 -0.60 -5.91 6.27
C THR A 16 -0.23 -5.73 4.80
N PHE A 17 -1.25 -5.68 3.95
CA PHE A 17 -1.09 -5.56 2.50
C PHE A 17 -1.89 -4.38 1.97
N LEU A 18 -1.28 -3.65 1.04
CA LEU A 18 -1.98 -2.72 0.16
C LEU A 18 -2.36 -3.46 -1.12
N HIS A 19 -3.60 -3.28 -1.58
CA HIS A 19 -4.11 -3.82 -2.84
C HIS A 19 -4.68 -2.69 -3.69
N TRP A 20 -4.62 -2.85 -5.01
CA TRP A 20 -5.25 -1.95 -5.97
C TRP A 20 -5.69 -2.70 -7.23
N GLN A 21 -6.51 -2.04 -8.03
CA GLN A 21 -6.85 -2.46 -9.38
C GLN A 21 -6.19 -1.54 -10.41
N TYR A 22 -5.91 -2.12 -11.57
CA TYR A 22 -5.36 -1.41 -12.71
C TYR A 22 -6.02 -1.91 -14.00
N PRO A 23 -6.33 -1.03 -14.97
CA PRO A 23 -6.89 -1.46 -16.25
C PRO A 23 -5.91 -2.37 -16.98
N ALA A 24 -6.46 -3.30 -17.77
CA ALA A 24 -5.66 -4.08 -18.71
C ALA A 24 -5.10 -3.13 -19.79
N ILE A 25 -3.79 -3.14 -19.95
CA ILE A 25 -3.05 -2.37 -20.96
C ILE A 25 -2.18 -3.33 -21.78
N SER A 26 -1.75 -2.91 -22.98
CA SER A 26 -0.88 -3.72 -23.84
C SER A 26 0.54 -3.84 -23.30
N GLU A 27 1.03 -2.79 -22.65
CA GLU A 27 2.36 -2.71 -22.05
C GLU A 27 2.35 -3.25 -20.61
N THR A 28 3.53 -3.40 -20.01
CA THR A 28 3.64 -3.75 -18.58
C THR A 28 3.61 -2.49 -17.72
N ALA A 29 2.64 -2.40 -16.80
CA ALA A 29 2.62 -1.37 -15.77
C ALA A 29 3.50 -1.78 -14.59
N TYR A 30 4.26 -0.82 -14.06
CA TYR A 30 5.01 -0.95 -12.83
C TYR A 30 4.44 0.01 -11.78
N PHE A 31 4.51 -0.38 -10.52
CA PHE A 31 3.91 0.35 -9.41
C PHE A 31 4.94 0.71 -8.36
N THR A 32 4.75 1.87 -7.75
CA THR A 32 5.54 2.32 -6.60
C THR A 32 4.60 2.67 -5.46
N VAL A 33 4.83 2.05 -4.30
CA VAL A 33 4.06 2.27 -3.08
C VAL A 33 4.82 3.16 -2.11
N GLU A 34 4.12 4.11 -1.51
CA GLU A 34 4.61 4.94 -0.42
C GLU A 34 3.69 4.85 0.79
N ILE A 35 4.26 5.06 1.97
CA ILE A 35 3.56 5.09 3.25
C ILE A 35 3.92 6.37 4.00
N LYS A 36 2.92 6.96 4.66
CA LYS A 36 3.07 8.10 5.56
C LYS A 36 2.60 7.67 6.95
N PRO A 37 3.54 7.35 7.86
CA PRO A 37 3.23 7.22 9.28
C PRO A 37 2.85 8.57 9.88
N TYR A 38 1.85 8.61 10.76
CA TYR A 38 1.43 9.85 11.44
C TYR A 38 2.61 10.56 12.12
N ASN A 39 3.43 9.80 12.85
CA ASN A 39 4.58 10.34 13.60
C ASN A 39 5.66 10.98 12.71
N LEU A 40 5.80 10.51 11.46
CA LEU A 40 6.75 11.06 10.50
C LEU A 40 6.13 12.21 9.69
N GLY A 41 4.82 12.17 9.43
CA GLY A 41 4.07 13.20 8.71
C GLY A 41 4.39 13.35 7.22
N THR A 42 5.35 12.58 6.69
CA THR A 42 5.77 12.62 5.28
C THR A 42 5.75 11.23 4.66
N TYR A 43 5.53 11.19 3.34
CA TYR A 43 5.56 9.94 2.57
C TYR A 43 7.00 9.46 2.37
N LYS A 44 7.22 8.17 2.63
CA LYS A 44 8.44 7.45 2.27
C LYS A 44 8.10 6.27 1.36
N ALA A 45 9.03 5.90 0.48
CA ALA A 45 8.89 4.72 -0.37
C ALA A 45 8.99 3.44 0.46
N VAL A 46 8.12 2.49 0.15
CA VAL A 46 8.25 1.10 0.62
C VAL A 46 9.22 0.41 -0.33
N LEU A 47 10.48 0.22 0.09
CA LEU A 47 11.58 -0.16 -0.82
C LEU A 47 11.35 -1.50 -1.54
N THR A 48 10.65 -2.43 -0.90
CA THR A 48 10.28 -3.73 -1.47
C THR A 48 9.18 -3.63 -2.53
N CYS A 49 8.55 -2.46 -2.68
CA CYS A 49 7.42 -2.20 -3.56
C CYS A 49 7.67 -1.02 -4.51
N VAL A 50 8.92 -0.82 -4.91
CA VAL A 50 9.30 0.13 -5.97
C VAL A 50 9.43 -0.64 -7.29
N ASN A 51 8.77 -0.16 -8.33
CA ASN A 51 8.75 -0.74 -9.68
C ASN A 51 8.34 -2.23 -9.71
N ILE A 52 7.28 -2.58 -8.98
CA ILE A 52 6.71 -3.94 -8.99
C ILE A 52 5.59 -4.06 -10.02
N SER A 53 5.37 -5.23 -10.61
CA SER A 53 4.22 -5.48 -11.50
C SER A 53 3.01 -6.10 -10.78
N ALA A 54 3.19 -6.51 -9.52
CA ALA A 54 2.12 -7.04 -8.69
C ALA A 54 1.09 -5.94 -8.38
N LEU A 55 -0.18 -6.35 -8.21
CA LEU A 55 -1.28 -5.46 -7.83
C LEU A 55 -1.50 -5.39 -6.31
N PHE A 56 -0.45 -5.75 -5.56
CA PHE A 56 -0.42 -5.68 -4.11
C PHE A 56 1.01 -5.44 -3.62
N CYS A 57 1.14 -5.00 -2.37
CA CYS A 57 2.40 -4.78 -1.69
C CYS A 57 2.30 -5.20 -0.22
N ASP A 58 3.27 -5.97 0.28
CA ASP A 58 3.43 -6.24 1.71
C ASP A 58 4.08 -5.01 2.37
N VAL A 59 3.34 -4.37 3.27
CA VAL A 59 3.78 -3.18 4.02
C VAL A 59 3.93 -3.46 5.50
N SER A 60 3.90 -4.74 5.91
CA SER A 60 3.95 -5.15 7.33
C SER A 60 5.20 -4.60 8.02
N GLY A 61 6.34 -4.58 7.32
CA GLY A 61 7.61 -4.09 7.85
C GLY A 61 7.71 -2.57 7.98
N GLU A 62 6.70 -1.83 7.51
CA GLU A 62 6.66 -0.37 7.58
C GLU A 62 5.76 0.16 8.70
N ILE A 63 5.04 -0.74 9.40
CA ILE A 63 4.11 -0.41 10.48
C ILE A 63 4.76 -0.76 11.82
N ASP A 64 5.49 0.21 12.37
CA ASP A 64 6.20 0.05 13.64
C ASP A 64 5.29 0.24 14.87
N ASP A 65 4.28 1.10 14.76
CA ASP A 65 3.32 1.38 15.83
C ASP A 65 1.90 0.99 15.41
N PRO A 66 1.32 -0.07 16.00
CA PRO A 66 0.00 -0.55 15.62
C PRO A 66 -1.15 0.40 16.01
N PHE A 67 -0.90 1.37 16.90
CA PHE A 67 -1.91 2.34 17.36
C PHE A 67 -1.89 3.65 16.57
N SER A 68 -0.82 3.92 15.83
CA SER A 68 -0.67 5.12 15.03
C SER A 68 -1.39 5.01 13.68
N SER A 69 -1.86 6.15 13.18
CA SER A 69 -2.44 6.27 11.85
C SER A 69 -1.39 6.18 10.74
N HIS A 70 -1.76 5.56 9.64
CA HIS A 70 -0.97 5.41 8.44
C HIS A 70 -1.82 5.74 7.22
N TRP A 71 -1.20 6.34 6.20
CA TRP A 71 -1.78 6.49 4.87
C TRP A 71 -0.85 5.85 3.86
N LEU A 72 -1.42 5.12 2.93
CA LEU A 72 -0.68 4.48 1.85
C LEU A 72 -1.10 5.07 0.52
N ARG A 73 -0.16 5.16 -0.41
CA ARG A 73 -0.48 5.57 -1.77
C ARG A 73 0.32 4.81 -2.79
N VAL A 74 -0.25 4.65 -3.98
CA VAL A 74 0.39 3.94 -5.09
C VAL A 74 0.23 4.73 -6.38
N LYS A 75 1.28 4.76 -7.19
CA LYS A 75 1.23 5.28 -8.56
C LYS A 75 1.67 4.21 -9.54
N ALA A 76 1.24 4.37 -10.78
CA ALA A 76 1.65 3.54 -11.90
C ALA A 76 2.68 4.26 -12.78
N ALA A 77 3.55 3.49 -13.39
CA ALA A 77 4.47 3.89 -14.44
C ALA A 77 4.30 2.95 -15.63
N VAL A 78 4.17 3.50 -16.83
CA VAL A 78 4.14 2.76 -18.10
C VAL A 78 5.07 3.50 -19.04
N ASP A 79 6.07 2.79 -19.55
CA ASP A 79 7.19 3.38 -20.30
C ASP A 79 7.84 4.57 -19.59
N SER A 80 7.70 5.78 -20.15
CA SER A 80 8.26 7.03 -19.62
C SER A 80 7.23 7.90 -18.89
N GLU A 81 5.97 7.47 -18.84
CA GLU A 81 4.89 8.21 -18.20
C GLU A 81 4.59 7.65 -16.81
N GLN A 82 4.17 8.54 -15.90
CA GLN A 82 3.74 8.18 -14.55
C GLN A 82 2.34 8.76 -14.28
N SER A 83 1.55 8.05 -13.47
CA SER A 83 0.28 8.56 -12.98
C SER A 83 0.48 9.42 -11.73
N GLU A 84 -0.56 10.17 -11.39
CA GLU A 84 -0.74 10.67 -10.02
C GLU A 84 -0.90 9.51 -9.04
N TYR A 85 -0.56 9.76 -7.78
CA TYR A 85 -0.76 8.80 -6.69
C TYR A 85 -2.24 8.67 -6.34
N ALA A 86 -2.71 7.44 -6.18
CA ALA A 86 -3.98 7.11 -5.55
C ALA A 86 -3.72 6.76 -4.07
N GLU A 87 -4.38 7.48 -3.16
CA GLU A 87 -4.20 7.35 -1.71
C GLU A 87 -5.31 6.50 -1.08
N SER A 88 -4.97 5.75 -0.04
CA SER A 88 -5.91 5.00 0.79
C SER A 88 -6.65 5.92 1.77
N SER A 89 -7.74 5.42 2.35
CA SER A 89 -8.23 5.97 3.60
C SER A 89 -7.20 5.78 4.74
N GLU A 90 -7.40 6.48 5.84
CA GLU A 90 -6.60 6.30 7.06
C GLU A 90 -6.65 4.84 7.53
N PHE A 91 -5.49 4.32 7.94
CA PHE A 91 -5.34 2.96 8.43
C PHE A 91 -4.66 2.94 9.80
N ILE A 92 -5.30 2.31 10.79
CA ILE A 92 -4.74 2.03 12.11
C ILE A 92 -4.79 0.51 12.32
N LEU A 93 -3.64 -0.14 12.51
CA LEU A 93 -3.55 -1.61 12.54
C LEU A 93 -4.40 -2.20 13.67
N GLN A 94 -4.38 -1.59 14.85
CA GLN A 94 -5.16 -2.06 15.99
C GLN A 94 -6.68 -2.02 15.73
N GLN A 95 -7.16 -1.03 14.98
CA GLN A 95 -8.59 -0.85 14.72
C GLN A 95 -9.09 -1.68 13.53
N HIS A 96 -8.28 -1.79 12.49
CA HIS A 96 -8.68 -2.41 11.22
C HIS A 96 -8.14 -3.83 11.02
N GLY A 97 -7.13 -4.24 11.79
CA GLY A 97 -6.53 -5.56 11.71
C GLY A 97 -7.43 -6.65 12.28
N LYS A 98 -7.40 -7.82 11.64
CA LYS A 98 -8.05 -9.04 12.13
C LYS A 98 -7.04 -9.89 12.88
N PHE A 99 -7.34 -10.22 14.12
CA PHE A 99 -6.45 -11.00 14.99
C PHE A 99 -7.13 -12.30 15.40
N HIS A 100 -6.47 -13.41 15.12
CA HIS A 100 -6.96 -14.72 15.53
C HIS A 100 -6.61 -14.98 17.00
N THR A 101 -7.46 -15.76 17.67
CA THR A 101 -7.16 -16.29 18.99
C THR A 101 -5.91 -17.17 18.94
N PRO A 102 -4.98 -17.05 19.92
CA PRO A 102 -3.85 -17.96 20.03
C PRO A 102 -4.33 -19.41 20.19
N ASN A 103 -3.69 -20.34 19.49
CA ASN A 103 -3.84 -21.76 19.80
C ASN A 103 -3.01 -22.06 21.05
N LEU A 104 -3.64 -22.70 22.04
CA LEU A 104 -3.02 -23.15 23.30
C LEU A 104 -2.31 -24.49 23.11
#